data_AF-A0A356EBQ9-F1
#
_entry.id   AF-A0A356EBQ9-F1
#
_cell.length_a   1.000
_cell.length_b   1.000
_cell.length_c   1.000
_cell.angle_alpha   90.00
_cell.angle_beta   90.00
_cell.angle_gamma   90.00
#
_symmetry.space_group_name_H-M   'P 1'
#
loop_
_entity.id
_entity.type
_entity.pdbx_description
1 polymer ?
#
loop_
_entity_poly.entity_id
_entity_poly.type
_entity_poly.pdbx_seq_one_letter_code
_entity_poly.pdbx_strand_id
1 'polypeptide(L)'
;MINLPPGTRRKLYGAEYSSDRLRVFGFVERAREFTVDELWRRPRQERRIEGLLCGSGKVKSGPQRLSGILLRELIDEAGVRLEEHELPNRTWLRVSGRDGYATMFSWHEIWNSPLGDGVIVALEKDGRPLGESEGRLCLVSTLDLRTGPRRIRYLDSAEVCRF
;
A
#
# COMPACT_ATOMS: atom_id res chain seq x y z
N MET A 1 -3.32 22.28 2.10
CA MET A 1 -4.06 21.06 1.70
C MET A 1 -5.54 21.29 1.90
N ILE A 2 -6.39 20.88 0.95
CA ILE A 2 -7.85 20.98 1.06
C ILE A 2 -8.40 19.87 1.97
N ASN A 3 -9.36 20.17 2.83
CA ASN A 3 -10.03 19.15 3.65
C ASN A 3 -10.94 18.28 2.78
N LEU A 4 -10.82 16.96 2.90
CA LEU A 4 -11.72 16.04 2.20
C LEU A 4 -13.07 16.00 2.92
N PRO A 5 -14.18 15.90 2.17
CA PRO A 5 -15.49 15.66 2.77
C PRO A 5 -15.52 14.32 3.53
N PRO A 6 -16.49 14.12 4.44
CA PRO A 6 -16.69 12.83 5.09
C PRO A 6 -16.86 11.72 4.05
N GLY A 7 -16.17 10.59 4.26
CA GLY A 7 -16.35 9.41 3.41
C GLY A 7 -17.77 8.86 3.57
N THR A 8 -18.47 8.73 2.46
CA THR A 8 -19.84 8.14 2.39
C THR A 8 -19.84 6.62 2.31
N ARG A 9 -18.67 6.03 2.04
CA ARG A 9 -18.49 4.59 1.91
C ARG A 9 -18.69 3.89 3.25
N ARG A 10 -19.53 2.85 3.26
CA ARG A 10 -19.62 1.90 4.37
C ARG A 10 -18.28 1.17 4.55
N LYS A 11 -17.71 1.25 5.76
CA LYS A 11 -16.50 0.51 6.09
C LYS A 11 -16.83 -0.95 6.35
N LEU A 12 -16.14 -1.83 5.67
CA LEU A 12 -16.27 -3.27 5.82
C LEU A 12 -15.13 -3.79 6.69
N TYR A 13 -15.44 -4.74 7.58
CA TYR A 13 -14.50 -5.39 8.46
C TYR A 13 -14.88 -6.85 8.58
N GLY A 14 -13.89 -7.73 8.55
CA GLY A 14 -14.12 -9.16 8.68
C GLY A 14 -12.98 -9.99 8.10
N ALA A 15 -12.83 -11.21 8.60
CA ALA A 15 -11.81 -12.15 8.16
C ALA A 15 -12.01 -12.59 6.71
N GLU A 16 -13.25 -12.53 6.18
CA GLU A 16 -13.60 -12.81 4.79
C GLU A 16 -12.96 -11.85 3.78
N TYR A 17 -12.55 -10.66 4.24
CA TYR A 17 -11.78 -9.72 3.44
C TYR A 17 -10.26 -9.94 3.59
N SER A 18 -9.80 -10.77 4.52
CA SER A 18 -8.36 -11.00 4.66
C SER A 18 -7.79 -11.71 3.43
N SER A 19 -6.62 -11.27 2.96
CA SER A 19 -5.84 -11.95 1.93
C SER A 19 -4.66 -12.70 2.58
N ASP A 20 -4.27 -13.83 1.99
CA ASP A 20 -3.07 -14.60 2.33
C ASP A 20 -1.86 -14.26 1.45
N ARG A 21 -2.04 -13.37 0.46
CA ARG A 21 -1.02 -12.99 -0.52
C ARG A 21 -1.24 -11.59 -1.09
N LEU A 22 -0.18 -11.00 -1.63
CA LEU A 22 -0.23 -9.84 -2.50
C LEU A 22 0.00 -10.28 -3.95
N ARG A 23 -0.90 -9.89 -4.85
CA ARG A 23 -0.77 -10.12 -6.30
C ARG A 23 -0.21 -8.87 -6.98
N VAL A 24 0.91 -9.02 -7.68
CA VAL A 24 1.53 -7.96 -8.49
C VAL A 24 1.40 -8.34 -9.96
N PHE A 25 0.70 -7.51 -10.75
CA PHE A 25 0.38 -7.81 -12.15
C PHE A 25 0.17 -6.54 -12.97
N GLY A 26 -0.24 -6.70 -14.23
CA GLY A 26 -0.48 -5.60 -15.17
C GLY A 26 0.68 -5.45 -16.14
N PHE A 27 1.12 -4.21 -16.36
CA PHE A 27 2.21 -3.88 -17.28
C PHE A 27 3.60 -4.17 -16.70
N VAL A 28 3.83 -5.46 -16.41
CA VAL A 28 5.05 -6.00 -15.80
C VAL A 28 5.63 -7.15 -16.64
N GLU A 29 6.94 -7.36 -16.58
CA GLU A 29 7.64 -8.46 -17.25
C GLU A 29 7.09 -9.82 -16.83
N ARG A 30 6.94 -10.02 -15.51
CA ARG A 30 6.38 -11.24 -14.93
C ARG A 30 5.45 -10.92 -13.78
N ALA A 31 4.18 -11.30 -13.91
CA ALA A 31 3.24 -11.26 -12.80
C ALA A 31 3.72 -12.17 -11.65
N ARG A 32 3.52 -11.72 -10.40
CA ARG A 32 4.01 -12.39 -9.19
C ARG A 32 2.91 -12.43 -8.12
N GLU A 33 2.91 -13.48 -7.33
CA GLU A 33 2.17 -13.54 -6.07
C GLU A 33 3.16 -13.70 -4.94
N PHE A 34 3.03 -12.89 -3.89
CA PHE A 34 3.85 -12.95 -2.68
C PHE A 34 2.96 -13.39 -1.53
N THR A 35 3.20 -14.60 -1.03
CA THR A 35 2.42 -15.11 0.12
C THR A 35 2.83 -14.40 1.41
N VAL A 36 1.92 -14.32 2.37
CA VAL A 36 2.22 -13.78 3.71
C VAL A 36 3.45 -14.48 4.31
N ASP A 37 3.51 -15.82 4.22
CA ASP A 37 4.62 -16.61 4.79
C ASP A 37 5.97 -16.30 4.11
N GLU A 38 5.97 -16.06 2.80
CA GLU A 38 7.15 -15.59 2.08
C GLU A 38 7.58 -14.20 2.57
N LEU A 39 6.63 -13.27 2.69
CA LEU A 39 6.91 -11.91 3.13
C LEU A 39 7.47 -11.87 4.56
N TRP A 40 7.03 -12.76 5.45
CA TRP A 40 7.57 -12.90 6.80
C TRP A 40 9.03 -13.34 6.86
N ARG A 41 9.52 -14.06 5.83
CA ARG A 41 10.90 -14.54 5.76
C ARG A 41 11.86 -13.51 5.16
N ARG A 42 11.35 -12.40 4.65
CA ARG A 42 12.15 -11.33 4.03
C ARG A 42 12.69 -10.35 5.08
N PRO A 43 13.81 -9.66 4.79
CA PRO A 43 14.22 -8.51 5.59
C PRO A 43 13.12 -7.46 5.63
N ARG A 44 12.71 -7.07 6.84
CA ARG A 44 11.62 -6.11 7.05
C ARG A 44 12.20 -4.72 7.34
N GLN A 45 11.53 -3.70 6.83
CA GLN A 45 11.82 -2.31 7.09
C GLN A 45 10.87 -1.76 8.13
N GLU A 46 11.40 -0.96 9.05
CA GLU A 46 10.58 -0.19 9.97
C GLU A 46 10.23 1.19 9.39
N ARG A 47 8.98 1.58 9.52
CA ARG A 47 8.51 2.95 9.28
C ARG A 47 7.66 3.43 10.43
N ARG A 48 7.63 4.74 10.66
CA ARG A 48 6.81 5.37 11.67
C ARG A 48 5.86 6.36 11.03
N ILE A 49 4.68 6.47 11.61
CA ILE A 49 3.77 7.58 11.36
C ILE A 49 3.48 8.24 12.71
N GLU A 50 3.46 9.57 12.75
CA GLU A 50 3.13 10.33 13.97
C GLU A 50 1.65 10.22 14.34
N GLY A 51 0.80 9.87 13.38
CA GLY A 51 -0.60 9.61 13.61
C GLY A 51 -1.32 9.16 12.36
N LEU A 52 -2.40 8.40 12.55
CA LEU A 52 -3.31 8.06 11.46
C LEU A 52 -4.28 9.23 11.24
N LEU A 53 -4.00 10.09 10.28
CA LEU A 53 -4.85 11.23 9.95
C LEU A 53 -5.83 10.83 8.85
N CYS A 54 -7.14 10.99 9.10
CA CYS A 54 -8.12 10.80 8.04
C CYS A 54 -8.15 11.99 7.07
N GLY A 55 -8.95 11.88 6.00
CA GLY A 55 -9.01 12.90 4.95
C GLY A 55 -9.43 14.30 5.42
N SER A 56 -10.10 14.43 6.56
CA SER A 56 -10.44 15.74 7.14
C SER A 56 -9.36 16.32 8.06
N GLY A 57 -8.24 15.62 8.26
CA GLY A 57 -7.20 15.98 9.22
C GLY A 57 -7.48 15.51 10.66
N LYS A 58 -8.63 14.89 10.95
CA LYS A 58 -8.89 14.33 12.29
C LYS A 58 -7.97 13.13 12.55
N VAL A 59 -7.31 13.15 13.70
CA VAL A 59 -6.52 12.02 14.23
C VAL A 59 -7.45 10.84 14.53
N LYS A 60 -7.17 9.68 13.93
CA LYS A 60 -7.88 8.42 14.16
C LYS A 60 -7.15 7.51 15.14
N SER A 61 -5.82 7.59 15.18
CA SER A 61 -4.97 6.95 16.18
C SER A 61 -3.69 7.75 16.37
N GLY A 62 -3.02 7.55 17.50
CA GLY A 62 -1.69 8.11 17.76
C GLY A 62 -0.59 7.49 16.89
N PRO A 63 0.68 7.75 17.25
CA PRO A 63 1.84 7.23 16.53
C PRO A 63 1.79 5.70 16.38
N GLN A 64 2.29 5.21 15.24
CA GLN A 64 2.37 3.77 14.97
C GLN A 64 3.76 3.43 14.44
N ARG A 65 4.29 2.28 14.85
CA ARG A 65 5.45 1.64 14.24
C ARG A 65 4.99 0.51 13.33
N LEU A 66 5.37 0.59 12.06
CA LEU A 66 5.02 -0.40 11.05
C LEU A 66 6.29 -1.16 10.67
N SER A 67 6.16 -2.47 10.49
CA SER A 67 7.22 -3.35 10.01
C SER A 67 6.69 -4.17 8.83
N GLY A 68 7.44 -4.22 7.74
CA GLY A 68 6.98 -4.77 6.47
C GLY A 68 7.97 -4.60 5.33
N ILE A 69 7.51 -4.73 4.09
CA ILE A 69 8.34 -4.64 2.87
C ILE A 69 7.94 -3.40 2.08
N LEU A 70 8.88 -2.70 1.43
CA LEU A 70 8.49 -1.59 0.55
C LEU A 70 7.72 -2.11 -0.66
N LEU A 71 6.67 -1.39 -1.05
CA LEU A 71 5.88 -1.74 -2.22
C LEU A 71 6.78 -1.79 -3.46
N ARG A 72 7.68 -0.81 -3.62
CA ARG A 72 8.59 -0.73 -4.78
C ARG A 72 9.39 -2.01 -4.98
N GLU A 73 9.89 -2.63 -3.91
CA GLU A 73 10.71 -3.84 -4.01
C GLU A 73 9.93 -5.02 -4.58
N LEU A 74 8.66 -5.14 -4.19
CA LEU A 74 7.77 -6.18 -4.70
C LEU A 74 7.38 -5.95 -6.16
N ILE A 75 7.27 -4.68 -6.58
CA ILE A 75 7.02 -4.33 -7.98
C ILE A 75 8.29 -4.50 -8.83
N ASP A 76 9.46 -4.14 -8.31
CA ASP A 76 10.75 -4.29 -8.99
C ASP A 76 11.03 -5.76 -9.34
N GLU A 77 10.64 -6.69 -8.46
CA GLU A 77 10.71 -8.14 -8.74
C GLU A 77 9.77 -8.62 -9.86
N ALA A 78 8.66 -7.91 -10.09
CA ALA A 78 7.79 -8.17 -11.23
C ALA A 78 8.31 -7.51 -12.52
N GLY A 79 9.11 -6.45 -12.37
CA GLY A 79 9.73 -5.66 -13.44
C GLY A 79 8.72 -4.83 -14.20
N VAL A 80 8.63 -3.52 -13.96
CA VAL A 80 7.78 -2.64 -14.77
C VAL A 80 8.34 -2.56 -16.19
N ARG A 81 7.49 -2.78 -17.21
CA ARG A 81 7.90 -2.65 -18.61
C ARG A 81 8.06 -1.17 -18.96
N LEU A 82 9.30 -0.69 -19.05
CA LEU A 82 9.64 0.69 -19.44
C LEU A 82 10.15 0.72 -20.87
N GLU A 83 9.22 0.62 -21.82
CA GLU A 83 9.52 0.46 -23.26
C GLU A 83 9.92 1.77 -23.95
N GLU A 84 9.55 2.93 -23.39
CA GLU A 84 9.87 4.27 -23.92
C GLU A 84 10.18 5.27 -22.79
N HIS A 85 10.89 6.35 -23.12
CA HIS A 85 11.38 7.34 -22.14
C HIS A 85 10.24 8.05 -21.39
N GLU A 86 9.13 8.33 -22.07
CA GLU A 86 7.99 9.07 -21.53
C GLU A 86 7.00 8.18 -20.76
N LEU A 87 7.11 6.85 -20.86
CA LEU A 87 6.15 5.91 -20.27
C LEU A 87 5.95 6.06 -18.76
N PRO A 88 6.99 6.38 -17.94
CA PRO A 88 6.80 6.71 -16.53
C PRO A 88 5.72 7.78 -16.27
N ASN A 89 5.59 8.78 -17.13
CA ASN A 89 4.59 9.85 -17.00
C ASN A 89 3.15 9.37 -17.24
N ARG A 90 2.99 8.19 -17.84
CA ARG A 90 1.69 7.57 -18.17
C ARG A 90 1.44 6.29 -17.38
N THR A 91 2.31 5.96 -16.43
CA THR A 91 2.26 4.74 -15.64
C THR A 91 1.87 5.03 -14.20
N TRP A 92 0.98 4.21 -13.63
CA TRP A 92 0.60 4.29 -12.23
C TRP A 92 0.33 2.92 -11.64
N LEU A 93 0.40 2.82 -10.32
CA LEU A 93 -0.02 1.66 -9.56
C LEU A 93 -1.46 1.86 -9.09
N ARG A 94 -2.32 0.89 -9.33
CA ARG A 94 -3.61 0.76 -8.64
C ARG A 94 -3.46 -0.33 -7.58
N VAL A 95 -3.56 0.06 -6.31
CA VAL A 95 -3.42 -0.86 -5.18
C VAL A 95 -4.76 -1.02 -4.49
N SER A 96 -5.22 -2.26 -4.31
CA SER A 96 -6.55 -2.56 -3.78
C SER A 96 -6.57 -3.64 -2.70
N GLY A 97 -7.55 -3.52 -1.82
CA GLY A 97 -7.90 -4.53 -0.84
C GLY A 97 -9.15 -5.31 -1.23
N ARG A 98 -9.34 -6.49 -0.63
CA ARG A 98 -10.52 -7.35 -0.85
C ARG A 98 -11.83 -6.70 -0.42
N ASP A 99 -11.78 -5.70 0.44
CA ASP A 99 -12.97 -4.91 0.79
C ASP A 99 -13.44 -4.00 -0.36
N GLY A 100 -12.72 -3.98 -1.49
CA GLY A 100 -13.01 -3.16 -2.66
C GLY A 100 -12.53 -1.72 -2.53
N TYR A 101 -11.73 -1.40 -1.51
CA TYR A 101 -11.06 -0.10 -1.43
C TYR A 101 -9.79 -0.12 -2.28
N ALA A 102 -9.50 1.01 -2.92
CA ALA A 102 -8.32 1.15 -3.75
C ALA A 102 -7.72 2.54 -3.63
N THR A 103 -6.43 2.63 -3.88
CA THR A 103 -5.69 3.87 -4.00
C THR A 103 -4.76 3.80 -5.22
N MET A 104 -4.16 4.94 -5.56
CA MET A 104 -3.26 5.04 -6.70
C MET A 104 -1.97 5.76 -6.30
N PHE A 105 -0.90 5.39 -6.99
CA PHE A 105 0.39 6.06 -6.93
C PHE A 105 0.90 6.22 -8.37
N SER A 106 1.33 7.41 -8.75
CA SER A 106 2.06 7.57 -10.01
C SER A 106 3.38 6.79 -9.96
N TRP A 107 3.94 6.45 -11.13
CA TRP A 107 5.30 5.90 -11.19
C TRP A 107 6.30 6.83 -10.48
N HIS A 108 6.23 8.14 -10.72
CA HIS A 108 7.14 9.10 -10.11
C HIS A 108 7.04 9.16 -8.59
N GLU A 109 5.88 8.92 -8.00
CA GLU A 109 5.74 8.82 -6.55
C GLU A 109 6.49 7.61 -5.97
N ILE A 110 6.53 6.49 -6.68
CA ILE A 110 7.14 5.25 -6.20
C ILE A 110 8.66 5.21 -6.45
N TRP A 111 9.14 5.73 -7.59
CA TRP A 111 10.54 5.61 -7.99
C TRP A 111 11.30 6.94 -8.10
N ASN A 112 10.63 8.08 -8.21
CA ASN A 112 11.27 9.40 -8.44
C ASN A 112 10.94 10.44 -7.36
N SER A 113 10.49 9.98 -6.20
CA SER A 113 10.09 10.83 -5.08
C SER A 113 10.42 10.12 -3.78
N PRO A 114 10.73 10.87 -2.69
CA PRO A 114 10.90 10.28 -1.37
C PRO A 114 9.71 9.44 -0.91
N LEU A 115 8.51 9.68 -1.45
CA LEU A 115 7.31 8.93 -1.10
C LEU A 115 7.51 7.41 -1.26
N GLY A 116 8.23 6.97 -2.29
CA GLY A 116 8.51 5.56 -2.57
C GLY A 116 9.22 4.84 -1.43
N ASP A 117 10.05 5.56 -0.66
CA ASP A 117 10.71 5.03 0.54
C ASP A 117 9.76 4.87 1.74
N GLY A 118 8.52 5.38 1.63
CA GLY A 118 7.49 5.34 2.66
C GLY A 118 6.25 4.52 2.32
N VAL A 119 6.13 3.96 1.10
CA VAL A 119 5.01 3.08 0.75
C VAL A 119 5.33 1.65 1.16
N ILE A 120 4.78 1.22 2.30
CA ILE A 120 5.08 -0.07 2.94
C ILE A 120 3.88 -1.02 2.91
N VAL A 121 4.14 -2.28 2.56
CA VAL A 121 3.26 -3.42 2.82
C VAL A 121 3.56 -3.93 4.23
N ALA A 122 2.79 -3.45 5.20
CA ALA A 122 2.94 -3.78 6.60
C ALA A 122 2.45 -5.20 6.91
N LEU A 123 3.21 -5.90 7.74
CA LEU A 123 2.91 -7.21 8.35
C LEU A 123 2.66 -7.09 9.85
N GLU A 124 3.30 -6.09 10.48
CA GLU A 124 3.19 -5.80 11.89
C GLU A 124 2.90 -4.32 12.14
N LYS A 125 2.21 -4.09 13.26
CA LYS A 125 2.00 -2.78 13.84
C LYS A 125 2.30 -2.86 15.33
N ASP A 126 3.17 -1.97 15.80
CA ASP A 126 3.61 -1.86 17.20
C ASP A 126 4.14 -3.20 17.76
N GLY A 127 4.93 -3.90 16.96
CA GLY A 127 5.58 -5.16 17.33
C GLY A 127 4.63 -6.37 17.39
N ARG A 128 3.40 -6.24 16.89
CA ARG A 128 2.41 -7.33 16.82
C ARG A 128 1.95 -7.53 15.38
N PRO A 129 1.60 -8.76 14.97
CA PRO A 129 0.92 -8.98 13.70
C PRO A 129 -0.32 -8.09 13.56
N LEU A 130 -0.63 -7.70 12.34
CA LEU A 130 -1.84 -6.91 12.05
C LEU A 130 -3.10 -7.63 12.56
N GLY A 131 -4.04 -6.85 13.09
CA GLY A 131 -5.30 -7.37 13.61
C GLY A 131 -6.37 -7.58 12.52
N GLU A 132 -7.48 -8.22 12.89
CA GLU A 132 -8.60 -8.51 11.97
C GLU A 132 -9.16 -7.28 11.25
N SER A 133 -9.09 -6.10 11.88
CA SER A 133 -9.54 -4.87 11.25
C SER A 133 -8.68 -4.42 10.08
N GLU A 134 -7.45 -4.93 9.95
CA GLU A 134 -6.50 -4.58 8.89
C GLU A 134 -6.23 -5.74 7.92
N GLY A 135 -6.51 -6.98 8.34
CA GLY A 135 -6.13 -8.18 7.61
C GLY A 135 -4.67 -8.56 7.84
N ARG A 136 -4.18 -9.60 7.16
CA ARG A 136 -2.78 -10.06 7.29
C ARG A 136 -1.77 -9.17 6.57
N LEU A 137 -2.24 -8.35 5.63
CA LEU A 137 -1.44 -7.41 4.83
C LEU A 137 -2.16 -6.06 4.80
N CYS A 138 -1.43 -4.97 5.06
CA CYS A 138 -1.95 -3.61 4.96
C CYS A 138 -0.94 -2.68 4.28
N LEU A 139 -1.36 -1.96 3.24
CA LEU A 139 -0.54 -0.91 2.65
C LEU A 139 -0.68 0.39 3.45
N VAL A 140 0.45 1.04 3.73
CA VAL A 140 0.49 2.38 4.31
C VAL A 140 1.47 3.24 3.53
N SER A 141 1.04 4.44 3.11
CA SER A 141 1.94 5.50 2.65
C SER A 141 2.34 6.37 3.84
N THR A 142 3.53 6.16 4.40
CA THR A 142 3.94 6.77 5.68
C THR A 142 4.41 8.21 5.55
N LEU A 143 4.72 8.64 4.33
CA LEU A 143 5.17 10.01 4.03
C LEU A 143 4.04 10.90 3.50
N ASP A 144 2.80 10.37 3.46
CA ASP A 144 1.63 11.20 3.24
C ASP A 144 1.39 12.12 4.44
N LEU A 145 1.07 13.38 4.15
CA LEU A 145 0.59 14.33 5.15
C LEU A 145 -0.71 13.84 5.83
N ARG A 146 -1.53 13.06 5.11
CA ARG A 146 -2.69 12.35 5.65
C ARG A 146 -2.58 10.89 5.27
N THR A 147 -2.18 10.06 6.22
CA THR A 147 -1.87 8.64 6.00
C THR A 147 -3.11 7.75 5.85
N GLY A 148 -4.30 8.23 6.24
CA GLY A 148 -5.55 7.47 6.19
C GLY A 148 -6.11 7.22 4.78
N PRO A 149 -6.25 8.24 3.91
CA PRO A 149 -6.85 8.09 2.58
C PRO A 149 -6.16 7.09 1.65
N ARG A 150 -4.85 6.85 1.78
CA ARG A 150 -4.12 5.86 0.97
C ARG A 150 -3.79 4.58 1.74
N ARG A 151 -4.39 4.37 2.91
CA ARG A 151 -4.24 3.12 3.67
C ARG A 151 -5.14 2.05 3.08
N ILE A 152 -4.54 0.95 2.63
CA ILE A 152 -5.27 -0.21 2.11
C ILE A 152 -5.23 -1.31 3.15
N ARG A 153 -6.34 -1.53 3.83
CA ARG A 153 -6.55 -2.73 4.65
C ARG A 153 -6.86 -3.89 3.71
N TYR A 154 -6.72 -5.11 4.19
CA TYR A 154 -7.11 -6.30 3.43
C TYR A 154 -6.38 -6.36 2.08
N LEU A 155 -5.11 -5.93 2.07
CA LEU A 155 -4.34 -5.72 0.85
C LEU A 155 -4.29 -7.01 0.05
N ASP A 156 -4.61 -6.90 -1.24
CA ASP A 156 -4.83 -8.04 -2.12
C ASP A 156 -4.01 -7.93 -3.40
N SER A 157 -3.95 -6.73 -3.98
CA SER A 157 -3.26 -6.56 -5.24
C SER A 157 -2.66 -5.19 -5.48
N ALA A 158 -1.59 -5.16 -6.26
CA ALA A 158 -1.01 -3.99 -6.89
C ALA A 158 -0.91 -4.23 -8.40
N GLU A 159 -1.64 -3.43 -9.16
CA GLU A 159 -1.71 -3.49 -10.62
C GLU A 159 -0.90 -2.34 -11.21
N VAL A 160 0.03 -2.64 -12.10
CA VAL A 160 0.74 -1.64 -12.90
C VAL A 160 -0.13 -1.31 -14.12
N CYS A 161 -0.66 -0.10 -14.15
CA CYS A 161 -1.53 0.40 -15.22
C CYS A 161 -0.80 1.44 -16.07
N ARG A 162 -1.26 1.59 -17.31
CA ARG A 162 -0.86 2.68 -18.22
C ARG A 162 -2.05 3.14 -19.06
N PHE A 163 -1.98 4.36 -19.59
CA PHE A 163 -2.95 4.89 -20.55
C PHE A 163 -2.31 5.12 -21.91
#